data_AF-A0A260VZS0-F1
#
_entry.id   AF-A0A260VZS0-F1
#
_cell.length_a   1.000
_cell.length_b   1.000
_cell.length_c   1.000
_cell.angle_alpha   90.00
_cell.angle_beta   90.00
_cell.angle_gamma   90.00
#
_symmetry.space_group_name_H-M   'P 1'
#
loop_
_entity.id
_entity.type
_entity.pdbx_description
1 polymer ?
#
loop_
_entity_poly.entity_id
_entity_poly.type
_entity_poly.pdbx_seq_one_letter_code
_entity_poly.pdbx_strand_id
1 'polypeptide(L)'
;MTSTSEQSAPPPPPADSHTPSGSVPKLLSVEIATLDQHGDPGFVHTRGHFYTHSTAARFAITQAEAVTALREADELAVTVTRQGEGYTDTDVLLVGTTGEIVCALAAIPNYAAGVRGAELTAPQYVQEVVAEVVATRPPLDAEHERIDVLEVQVRSVRPDPLPDSTTVLGEYPVDPARHVAGALVEQLIAAAPGRIEGAVTEIDARKVVRVSHSVELSDSDAAAVERYEKITRLRANLAALDADAAASELLGVVAEHERLHAHTVRAGGHAAQTNGVRS
;
A
#
# COMPACT_ATOMS: atom_id res chain seq x y z
N MET A 1 69.55 38.77 -35.47
CA MET A 1 68.29 38.02 -35.69
C MET A 1 68.39 36.73 -34.90
N THR A 2 67.71 36.66 -33.76
CA THR A 2 67.07 35.48 -33.13
C THR A 2 66.74 35.84 -31.68
N SER A 3 65.52 36.34 -31.46
CA SER A 3 64.90 36.36 -30.13
C SER A 3 64.14 35.05 -29.99
N THR A 4 64.57 34.21 -29.06
CA THR A 4 63.94 32.93 -28.71
C THR A 4 62.84 33.21 -27.69
N SER A 5 61.58 32.99 -28.09
CA SER A 5 60.42 33.08 -27.21
C SER A 5 60.37 31.87 -26.27
N GLU A 6 60.40 32.13 -24.96
CA GLU A 6 60.11 31.13 -23.93
C GLU A 6 58.61 30.82 -23.92
N GLN A 7 58.26 29.60 -24.29
CA GLN A 7 56.90 29.08 -24.31
C GLN A 7 56.61 28.41 -22.96
N SER A 8 55.81 29.08 -22.13
CA SER A 8 55.37 28.61 -20.81
C SER A 8 54.44 27.40 -20.96
N ALA A 9 54.81 26.26 -20.36
CA ALA A 9 53.98 25.06 -20.33
C ALA A 9 52.76 25.25 -19.41
N PRO A 10 51.59 24.66 -19.74
CA PRO A 10 50.40 24.74 -18.90
C PRO A 10 50.55 23.90 -17.62
N PRO A 11 49.88 24.30 -16.51
CA PRO A 11 49.94 23.56 -15.25
C PRO A 11 49.32 22.15 -15.39
N PRO A 12 49.79 21.16 -14.62
CA PRO A 12 49.23 19.81 -14.65
C PRO A 12 47.76 19.82 -14.19
N PRO A 13 46.90 18.94 -14.74
CA PRO A 13 45.53 18.84 -14.30
C PRO A 13 45.45 18.41 -12.82
N PRO A 14 44.45 18.90 -12.07
CA PRO A 14 44.27 18.51 -10.68
C PRO A 14 43.98 17.00 -10.59
N ALA A 15 44.61 16.39 -9.58
CA ALA A 15 44.51 14.98 -9.26
C ALA A 15 43.06 14.52 -9.09
N ASP A 16 42.82 13.30 -9.56
CA ASP A 16 41.58 12.54 -9.55
C ASP A 16 40.73 12.80 -8.30
N SER A 17 39.69 13.62 -8.45
CA SER A 17 38.54 13.55 -7.57
C SER A 17 37.86 12.21 -7.82
N HIS A 18 38.10 11.26 -6.91
CA HIS A 18 37.30 10.06 -6.76
C HIS A 18 35.80 10.44 -6.77
N THR A 19 35.16 10.30 -7.92
CA THR A 19 33.71 10.14 -7.97
C THR A 19 33.39 8.89 -7.16
N PRO A 20 32.57 8.96 -6.10
CA PRO A 20 32.05 7.75 -5.51
C PRO A 20 31.32 7.02 -6.63
N SER A 21 31.76 5.79 -6.91
CA SER A 21 31.16 4.89 -7.88
C SER A 21 29.65 4.99 -7.74
N GLY A 22 28.98 5.56 -8.74
CA GLY A 22 27.57 5.86 -8.68
C GLY A 22 26.83 4.58 -8.37
N SER A 23 26.27 4.47 -7.16
CA SER A 23 25.37 3.38 -6.84
C SER A 23 24.21 3.50 -7.82
N VAL A 24 24.15 2.59 -8.79
CA VAL A 24 23.00 2.48 -9.69
C VAL A 24 21.77 2.42 -8.79
N PRO A 25 20.77 3.30 -8.98
CA PRO A 25 19.60 3.30 -8.12
C PRO A 25 18.95 1.92 -8.17
N LYS A 26 18.85 1.26 -7.02
CA LYS A 26 18.24 -0.07 -6.89
C LYS A 26 16.78 0.04 -7.31
N LEU A 27 16.43 -0.53 -8.45
CA LEU A 27 15.08 -0.49 -9.00
C LEU A 27 14.28 -1.66 -8.41
N LEU A 28 13.06 -1.39 -7.97
CA LEU A 28 12.11 -2.41 -7.54
C LEU A 28 11.16 -2.72 -8.70
N SER A 29 11.01 -3.97 -9.07
CA SER A 29 9.94 -4.43 -9.99
C SER A 29 8.88 -5.14 -9.17
N VAL A 30 7.62 -4.69 -9.29
CA VAL A 30 6.46 -5.30 -8.65
C VAL A 30 5.65 -6.03 -9.70
N GLU A 31 5.30 -7.28 -9.43
CA GLU A 31 4.46 -8.12 -10.28
C GLU A 31 3.27 -8.61 -9.47
N ILE A 32 2.09 -8.61 -10.11
CA ILE A 32 0.86 -9.15 -9.52
C ILE A 32 0.34 -10.23 -10.45
N ALA A 33 0.20 -11.43 -9.90
CA ALA A 33 -0.23 -12.62 -10.62
C ALA A 33 -1.38 -13.32 -9.89
N THR A 34 -2.23 -14.02 -10.64
CA THR A 34 -3.06 -15.07 -10.07
C THR A 34 -2.22 -16.26 -9.69
N LEU A 35 -2.75 -17.13 -8.82
CA LEU A 35 -2.09 -18.37 -8.47
C LEU A 35 -2.34 -19.45 -9.53
N ASP A 36 -1.35 -20.31 -9.74
CA ASP A 36 -1.51 -21.54 -10.50
C ASP A 36 -2.13 -22.66 -9.64
N GLN A 37 -2.28 -23.84 -10.22
CA GLN A 37 -2.84 -25.03 -9.55
C GLN A 37 -2.02 -25.54 -8.35
N HIS A 38 -0.79 -25.06 -8.17
CA HIS A 38 0.10 -25.39 -7.07
C HIS A 38 0.14 -24.30 -5.99
N GLY A 39 -0.59 -23.20 -6.19
CA GLY A 39 -0.57 -22.05 -5.28
C GLY A 39 0.69 -21.18 -5.46
N ASP A 40 1.37 -21.30 -6.60
CA ASP A 40 2.53 -20.49 -6.96
C ASP A 40 2.14 -19.35 -7.92
N PRO A 41 2.95 -18.28 -8.04
CA PRO A 41 2.67 -17.19 -8.98
C PRO A 41 2.51 -17.71 -10.41
N GLY A 42 1.31 -17.56 -10.96
CA GLY A 42 0.93 -17.98 -12.31
C GLY A 42 1.03 -16.83 -13.31
N PHE A 43 -0.12 -16.46 -13.91
CA PHE A 43 -0.15 -15.43 -14.95
C PHE A 43 -0.04 -14.03 -14.36
N VAL A 44 0.99 -13.28 -14.76
CA VAL A 44 1.19 -11.88 -14.35
C VAL A 44 0.21 -10.96 -15.08
N HIS A 45 -0.65 -10.29 -14.32
CA HIS A 45 -1.65 -9.36 -14.83
C HIS A 45 -1.12 -7.93 -14.95
N THR A 46 -0.24 -7.52 -14.04
CA THR A 46 0.33 -6.18 -14.05
C THR A 46 1.77 -6.20 -13.54
N ARG A 47 2.57 -5.25 -14.03
CA ARG A 47 3.96 -5.04 -13.61
C ARG A 47 4.27 -3.55 -13.55
N GLY A 48 5.00 -3.13 -12.51
CA GLY A 48 5.46 -1.75 -12.34
C GLY A 48 6.90 -1.68 -11.84
N HIS A 49 7.59 -0.57 -12.11
CA HIS A 49 8.96 -0.34 -11.67
C HIS A 49 9.06 0.93 -10.82
N PHE A 50 9.76 0.87 -9.69
CA PHE A 50 9.78 1.92 -8.69
C PHE A 50 11.14 2.10 -8.05
N TYR A 51 11.47 3.34 -7.68
CA TYR A 51 12.71 3.66 -6.96
C TYR A 51 12.53 3.66 -5.43
N THR A 52 11.30 3.52 -4.93
CA THR A 52 11.03 3.51 -3.49
C THR A 52 10.06 2.38 -3.12
N HIS A 53 10.30 1.78 -1.95
CA HIS A 53 9.40 0.81 -1.33
C HIS A 53 8.00 1.37 -1.10
N SER A 54 7.87 2.66 -0.77
CA SER A 54 6.57 3.28 -0.52
C SER A 54 5.71 3.35 -1.79
N THR A 55 6.28 3.77 -2.93
CA THR A 55 5.54 3.79 -4.20
C THR A 55 5.25 2.36 -4.68
N ALA A 56 6.20 1.43 -4.50
CA ALA A 56 6.00 0.02 -4.81
C ALA A 56 4.84 -0.59 -4.01
N ALA A 57 4.74 -0.30 -2.70
CA ALA A 57 3.64 -0.79 -1.86
C ALA A 57 2.28 -0.24 -2.32
N ARG A 58 2.20 1.06 -2.61
CA ARG A 58 0.95 1.68 -3.10
C ARG A 58 0.50 1.04 -4.40
N PHE A 59 1.41 0.88 -5.35
CA PHE A 59 1.12 0.20 -6.60
C PHE A 59 0.66 -1.23 -6.35
N ALA A 60 1.38 -2.00 -5.52
CA ALA A 60 1.04 -3.38 -5.20
C ALA A 60 -0.40 -3.50 -4.67
N ILE A 61 -0.78 -2.67 -3.72
CA ILE A 61 -2.10 -2.71 -3.07
C ILE A 61 -3.20 -2.32 -4.06
N THR A 62 -3.07 -1.17 -4.71
CA THR A 62 -4.09 -0.67 -5.64
C THR A 62 -4.30 -1.62 -6.81
N GLN A 63 -3.22 -2.21 -7.32
CA GLN A 63 -3.33 -3.15 -8.44
C GLN A 63 -3.78 -4.55 -8.00
N ALA A 64 -3.44 -5.01 -6.79
CA ALA A 64 -3.95 -6.27 -6.25
C ALA A 64 -5.47 -6.22 -6.15
N GLU A 65 -6.00 -5.14 -5.59
CA GLU A 65 -7.45 -4.94 -5.50
C GLU A 65 -8.12 -4.91 -6.88
N ALA A 66 -7.55 -4.16 -7.83
CA ALA A 66 -8.08 -4.10 -9.19
C ALA A 66 -8.08 -5.47 -9.88
N VAL A 67 -7.04 -6.29 -9.68
CA VAL A 67 -6.95 -7.63 -10.24
C VAL A 67 -7.97 -8.57 -9.57
N THR A 68 -8.10 -8.54 -8.23
CA THR A 68 -9.13 -9.30 -7.51
C THR A 68 -10.53 -8.99 -8.06
N ALA A 69 -10.86 -7.70 -8.23
CA ALA A 69 -12.15 -7.28 -8.76
C ALA A 69 -12.37 -7.71 -10.23
N LEU A 70 -11.35 -7.59 -11.10
CA LEU A 70 -11.48 -7.88 -12.54
C LEU A 70 -11.37 -9.37 -12.89
N ARG A 71 -10.85 -10.19 -11.98
CA ARG A 71 -10.57 -11.61 -12.22
C ARG A 71 -11.34 -12.54 -11.30
N GLU A 72 -12.10 -11.98 -10.37
CA GLU A 72 -12.83 -12.76 -9.36
C GLU A 72 -11.89 -13.76 -8.65
N ALA A 73 -10.65 -13.30 -8.39
CA ALA A 73 -9.60 -14.11 -7.79
C ALA A 73 -9.53 -13.82 -6.28
N ASP A 74 -9.80 -14.85 -5.48
CA ASP A 74 -9.79 -14.76 -4.02
C ASP A 74 -8.39 -14.48 -3.46
N GLU A 75 -7.36 -15.05 -4.08
CA GLU A 75 -5.96 -14.89 -3.70
C GLU A 75 -5.08 -14.49 -4.88
N LEU A 76 -4.05 -13.71 -4.59
CA LEU A 76 -3.07 -13.21 -5.55
C LEU A 76 -1.65 -13.43 -5.03
N ALA A 77 -0.71 -13.47 -5.95
CA ALA A 77 0.71 -13.35 -5.67
C ALA A 77 1.21 -11.94 -5.98
N VAL A 78 1.85 -11.30 -5.01
CA VAL A 78 2.61 -10.05 -5.20
C VAL A 78 4.08 -10.35 -5.01
N THR A 79 4.85 -10.18 -6.09
CA THR A 79 6.31 -10.36 -6.06
C THR A 79 6.99 -9.01 -6.22
N VAL A 80 7.84 -8.64 -5.28
CA VAL A 80 8.72 -7.48 -5.40
C VAL A 80 10.16 -7.97 -5.56
N THR A 81 10.77 -7.65 -6.69
CA THR A 81 12.17 -7.96 -6.98
C THR A 81 12.99 -6.68 -6.97
N ARG A 82 14.21 -6.79 -6.43
CA ARG A 82 15.21 -5.73 -6.43
C ARG A 82 16.22 -6.01 -7.52
N GLN A 83 16.31 -5.08 -8.47
CA GLN A 83 17.28 -5.11 -9.55
C GLN A 83 18.49 -4.27 -9.16
N GLY A 84 19.67 -4.86 -9.28
CA GLY A 84 20.96 -4.21 -9.16
C GLY A 84 21.86 -4.57 -10.33
N GLU A 85 23.09 -4.06 -10.31
CA GLU A 85 24.06 -4.34 -11.37
C GLU A 85 24.41 -5.83 -11.38
N GLY A 86 23.92 -6.55 -12.41
CA GLY A 86 24.19 -7.97 -12.60
C GLY A 86 23.39 -8.94 -11.71
N TYR A 87 22.41 -8.47 -10.92
CA TYR A 87 21.58 -9.35 -10.10
C TYR A 87 20.11 -8.89 -10.02
N THR A 88 19.22 -9.88 -9.89
CA THR A 88 17.82 -9.70 -9.51
C THR A 88 17.59 -10.56 -8.29
N ASP A 89 17.17 -9.96 -7.19
CA ASP A 89 16.86 -10.65 -5.94
C ASP A 89 15.39 -10.45 -5.57
N THR A 90 14.74 -11.47 -5.01
CA THR A 90 13.36 -11.35 -4.54
C THR A 90 13.36 -10.67 -3.18
N ASP A 91 12.91 -9.41 -3.15
CA ASP A 91 12.82 -8.63 -1.91
C ASP A 91 11.68 -9.19 -1.04
N VAL A 92 10.51 -9.45 -1.64
CA VAL A 92 9.34 -10.03 -0.97
C VAL A 92 8.49 -10.82 -1.98
N LEU A 93 7.98 -11.98 -1.56
CA LEU A 93 6.88 -12.68 -2.24
C LEU A 93 5.73 -12.83 -1.25
N LEU A 94 4.55 -12.32 -1.61
CA LEU A 94 3.34 -12.38 -0.80
C LEU A 94 2.27 -13.18 -1.54
N VAL A 95 1.56 -14.05 -0.82
CA VAL A 95 0.40 -14.77 -1.35
C VAL A 95 -0.75 -14.66 -0.36
N GLY A 96 -1.94 -14.30 -0.85
CA GLY A 96 -3.16 -14.23 -0.06
C GLY A 96 -4.18 -13.26 -0.64
N THR A 97 -5.19 -12.91 0.15
CA THR A 97 -6.16 -11.87 -0.20
C THR A 97 -5.48 -10.49 -0.28
N THR A 98 -6.20 -9.51 -0.84
CA THR A 98 -5.73 -8.11 -0.81
C THR A 98 -5.49 -7.62 0.62
N GLY A 99 -6.37 -7.93 1.57
CA GLY A 99 -6.20 -7.55 2.97
C GLY A 99 -5.00 -8.22 3.64
N GLU A 100 -4.72 -9.49 3.31
CA GLU A 100 -3.53 -10.20 3.79
C GLU A 100 -2.24 -9.60 3.25
N ILE A 101 -2.19 -9.28 1.95
CA ILE A 101 -1.04 -8.62 1.30
C ILE A 101 -0.79 -7.25 1.95
N VAL A 102 -1.84 -6.47 2.19
CA VAL A 102 -1.75 -5.17 2.88
C VAL A 102 -1.15 -5.32 4.28
N CYS A 103 -1.68 -6.24 5.09
CA CYS A 103 -1.21 -6.49 6.45
C CYS A 103 0.26 -6.95 6.46
N ALA A 104 0.65 -7.83 5.52
CA ALA A 104 2.01 -8.29 5.38
C ALA A 104 2.97 -7.16 4.95
N LEU A 105 2.61 -6.34 3.97
CA LEU A 105 3.41 -5.17 3.58
C LEU A 105 3.54 -4.15 4.71
N ALA A 106 2.47 -3.91 5.46
CA ALA A 106 2.49 -3.00 6.61
C ALA A 106 3.42 -3.52 7.71
N ALA A 107 3.50 -4.85 7.87
CA ALA A 107 4.46 -5.50 8.74
C ALA A 107 5.89 -5.43 8.21
N ILE A 108 6.20 -4.89 7.03
CA ILE A 108 7.59 -4.71 6.58
C ILE A 108 7.95 -3.21 6.67
N PRO A 109 8.91 -2.80 7.53
CA PRO A 109 9.15 -1.39 7.84
C PRO A 109 9.33 -0.48 6.62
N ASN A 110 10.01 -0.96 5.57
CA ASN A 110 10.27 -0.18 4.35
C ASN A 110 9.00 0.07 3.53
N TYR A 111 8.00 -0.80 3.61
CA TYR A 111 6.75 -0.71 2.84
C TYR A 111 5.61 -0.04 3.61
N ALA A 112 5.66 0.00 4.95
CA ALA A 112 4.59 0.48 5.82
C ALA A 112 4.08 1.91 5.50
N ALA A 113 4.97 2.83 5.12
CA ALA A 113 4.59 4.19 4.72
C ALA A 113 3.84 4.23 3.37
N GLY A 114 4.16 3.28 2.48
CA GLY A 114 3.44 3.06 1.24
C GLY A 114 2.02 2.58 1.51
N VAL A 115 1.85 1.58 2.38
CA VAL A 115 0.54 1.03 2.76
C VAL A 115 -0.40 2.11 3.27
N ARG A 116 0.06 2.94 4.23
CA ARG A 116 -0.73 4.05 4.80
C ARG A 116 -1.17 5.11 3.79
N GLY A 117 -0.52 5.18 2.63
CA GLY A 117 -0.90 6.11 1.56
C GLY A 117 -1.46 5.42 0.32
N ALA A 118 -1.77 4.12 0.41
CA ALA A 118 -2.57 3.46 -0.60
C ALA A 118 -4.04 3.81 -0.38
N GLU A 119 -4.86 3.57 -1.39
CA GLU A 119 -6.32 3.66 -1.28
C GLU A 119 -6.89 2.33 -1.75
N LEU A 120 -7.84 1.82 -0.98
CA LEU A 120 -8.70 0.73 -1.41
C LEU A 120 -9.98 1.32 -2.01
N THR A 121 -10.66 0.50 -2.79
CA THR A 121 -11.93 0.79 -3.41
C THR A 121 -13.02 0.73 -2.35
N ALA A 122 -14.05 1.58 -2.52
CA ALA A 122 -15.20 1.53 -1.64
C ALA A 122 -15.94 0.20 -1.81
N PRO A 123 -16.44 -0.41 -0.73
CA PRO A 123 -17.28 -1.61 -0.84
C PRO A 123 -18.46 -1.40 -1.78
N GLN A 124 -18.91 -2.47 -2.45
CA GLN A 124 -19.96 -2.39 -3.47
C GLN A 124 -21.24 -1.72 -2.97
N TYR A 125 -21.74 -2.07 -1.78
CA TYR A 125 -22.94 -1.46 -1.21
C TYR A 125 -22.80 0.07 -1.02
N VAL A 126 -21.59 0.58 -0.76
CA VAL A 126 -21.33 2.01 -0.66
C VAL A 126 -21.45 2.66 -2.04
N GLN A 127 -20.90 2.01 -3.07
CA GLN A 127 -21.01 2.50 -4.44
C GLN A 127 -22.47 2.54 -4.90
N GLU A 128 -23.26 1.53 -4.55
CA GLU A 128 -24.69 1.45 -4.87
C GLU A 128 -25.49 2.55 -4.15
N VAL A 129 -25.30 2.74 -2.85
CA VAL A 129 -25.94 3.82 -2.08
C VAL A 129 -25.53 5.20 -2.62
N VAL A 130 -24.25 5.41 -2.92
CA VAL A 130 -23.77 6.67 -3.51
C VAL A 130 -24.43 6.90 -4.86
N ALA A 131 -24.50 5.89 -5.73
CA ALA A 131 -25.12 6.01 -7.04
C ALA A 131 -26.62 6.35 -6.94
N GLU A 132 -27.35 5.74 -5.99
CA GLU A 132 -28.76 6.02 -5.74
C GLU A 132 -28.97 7.47 -5.24
N VAL A 133 -28.17 7.91 -4.27
CA VAL A 133 -28.24 9.27 -3.73
C VAL A 133 -27.91 10.30 -4.80
N VAL A 134 -26.86 10.08 -5.60
CA VAL A 134 -26.48 10.98 -6.70
C VAL A 134 -27.56 11.02 -7.79
N ALA A 135 -28.18 9.89 -8.12
CA ALA A 135 -29.26 9.84 -9.11
C ALA A 135 -30.50 10.63 -8.67
N THR A 136 -30.82 10.63 -7.37
CA THR A 136 -31.97 11.36 -6.82
C THR A 136 -31.66 12.82 -6.49
N ARG A 137 -30.40 13.12 -6.14
CA ARG A 137 -29.90 14.43 -5.74
C ARG A 137 -28.53 14.67 -6.39
N PRO A 138 -28.51 15.04 -7.68
CA PRO A 138 -27.24 15.25 -8.37
C PRO A 138 -26.44 16.40 -7.75
N PRO A 139 -25.10 16.31 -7.73
CA PRO A 139 -24.24 17.41 -7.34
C PRO A 139 -24.35 18.57 -8.34
N LEU A 140 -23.79 19.71 -7.98
CA LEU A 140 -23.60 20.84 -8.89
C LEU A 140 -22.67 20.44 -10.05
N ASP A 141 -22.94 20.95 -11.25
CA ASP A 141 -22.04 20.80 -12.41
C ASP A 141 -20.66 21.42 -12.14
N ALA A 142 -19.65 20.97 -12.87
CA ALA A 142 -18.26 21.40 -12.67
C ALA A 142 -17.99 22.91 -12.92
N GLU A 143 -18.90 23.62 -13.60
CA GLU A 143 -18.74 25.04 -13.97
C GLU A 143 -19.35 26.02 -12.94
N HIS A 144 -19.88 25.54 -11.82
CA HIS A 144 -20.51 26.39 -10.81
C HIS A 144 -19.49 27.25 -10.03
N GLU A 145 -19.95 28.40 -9.57
CA GLU A 145 -19.18 29.24 -8.66
C GLU A 145 -19.15 28.60 -7.26
N ARG A 146 -17.94 28.43 -6.69
CA ARG A 146 -17.72 27.75 -5.40
C ARG A 146 -17.98 28.64 -4.19
N ILE A 147 -19.14 29.28 -4.16
CA ILE A 147 -19.59 30.10 -3.03
C ILE A 147 -20.62 29.30 -2.23
N ASP A 148 -20.41 29.22 -0.91
CA ASP A 148 -21.32 28.54 0.02
C ASP A 148 -21.70 27.11 -0.40
N VAL A 149 -20.69 26.38 -0.90
CA VAL A 149 -20.77 24.97 -1.24
C VAL A 149 -19.94 24.11 -0.28
N LEU A 150 -20.35 22.86 -0.13
CA LEU A 150 -19.62 21.82 0.57
C LEU A 150 -19.47 20.60 -0.34
N GLU A 151 -18.27 20.02 -0.39
CA GLU A 151 -18.04 18.74 -1.04
C GLU A 151 -18.51 17.61 -0.12
N VAL A 152 -19.37 16.73 -0.64
CA VAL A 152 -19.87 15.58 0.11
C VAL A 152 -19.01 14.36 -0.20
N GLN A 153 -18.51 13.71 0.86
CA GLN A 153 -17.68 12.52 0.77
C GLN A 153 -18.23 11.40 1.66
N VAL A 154 -18.08 10.15 1.20
CA VAL A 154 -18.27 8.96 2.03
C VAL A 154 -16.90 8.33 2.27
N ARG A 155 -16.52 8.13 3.53
CA ARG A 155 -15.30 7.43 3.93
C ARG A 155 -15.65 6.09 4.55
N SER A 156 -15.17 5.02 3.93
CA SER A 156 -15.26 3.68 4.50
C SER A 156 -14.01 3.40 5.32
N VAL A 157 -14.21 3.27 6.63
CA VAL A 157 -13.15 3.14 7.63
C VAL A 157 -12.87 1.66 7.88
N ARG A 158 -11.59 1.30 7.86
CA ARG A 158 -11.12 -0.07 8.15
C ARG A 158 -10.16 -0.07 9.37
N PRO A 159 -10.01 -1.20 10.05
CA PRO A 159 -8.96 -1.36 11.06
C PRO A 159 -7.56 -1.16 10.47
N ASP A 160 -6.65 -0.57 11.24
CA ASP A 160 -5.23 -0.48 10.85
C ASP A 160 -4.66 -1.91 10.67
N PRO A 161 -3.88 -2.18 9.61
CA PRO A 161 -3.27 -1.24 8.67
C PRO A 161 -4.02 -1.13 7.34
N LEU A 162 -5.26 -1.63 7.26
CA LEU A 162 -6.03 -1.62 6.02
C LEU A 162 -6.34 -0.17 5.60
N PRO A 163 -6.01 0.24 4.37
CA PRO A 163 -6.33 1.59 3.90
C PRO A 163 -7.83 1.85 3.86
N ASP A 164 -8.21 3.04 4.26
CA ASP A 164 -9.57 3.53 4.05
C ASP A 164 -9.85 3.75 2.56
N SER A 165 -11.13 3.89 2.23
CA SER A 165 -11.58 4.30 0.91
C SER A 165 -12.40 5.58 1.04
N THR A 166 -12.25 6.51 0.10
CA THR A 166 -13.07 7.74 0.05
C THR A 166 -13.76 7.83 -1.30
N THR A 167 -15.09 7.95 -1.28
CA THR A 167 -15.91 8.20 -2.47
C THR A 167 -16.41 9.64 -2.42
N VAL A 168 -16.08 10.42 -3.45
CA VAL A 168 -16.52 11.81 -3.60
C VAL A 168 -17.81 11.84 -4.41
N LEU A 169 -18.84 12.47 -3.87
CA LEU A 169 -20.13 12.64 -4.57
C LEU A 169 -20.14 13.88 -5.44
N GLY A 170 -19.44 14.94 -5.01
CA GLY A 170 -19.40 16.24 -5.66
C GLY A 170 -19.77 17.38 -4.72
N GLU A 171 -19.90 18.57 -5.27
CA GLU A 171 -20.19 19.80 -4.55
C GLU A 171 -21.70 20.04 -4.48
N TYR A 172 -22.18 20.46 -3.31
CA TYR A 172 -23.58 20.82 -3.06
C TYR A 172 -23.64 22.14 -2.31
N PRO A 173 -24.71 22.96 -2.45
CA PRO A 173 -24.92 24.08 -1.55
C PRO A 173 -25.01 23.59 -0.09
N VAL A 174 -24.60 24.42 0.87
CA VAL A 174 -24.44 24.03 2.30
C VAL A 174 -25.63 23.24 2.86
N ASP A 175 -26.86 23.74 2.71
CA ASP A 175 -28.04 23.08 3.27
C ASP A 175 -28.36 21.74 2.56
N PRO A 176 -28.42 21.67 1.21
CA PRO A 176 -28.47 20.40 0.48
C PRO A 176 -27.38 19.41 0.87
N ALA A 177 -26.14 19.85 1.07
CA ALA A 177 -25.03 18.97 1.44
C ALA A 177 -25.31 18.21 2.75
N ARG A 178 -25.88 18.90 3.75
CA ARG A 178 -26.26 18.30 5.04
C ARG A 178 -27.42 17.31 4.88
N HIS A 179 -28.40 17.61 4.02
CA HIS A 179 -29.49 16.68 3.74
C HIS A 179 -29.03 15.43 2.98
N VAL A 180 -28.12 15.60 2.01
CA VAL A 180 -27.48 14.50 1.28
C VAL A 180 -26.68 13.64 2.25
N ALA A 181 -25.89 14.25 3.14
CA ALA A 181 -25.15 13.52 4.17
C ALA A 181 -26.08 12.73 5.09
N GLY A 182 -27.20 13.31 5.54
CA GLY A 182 -28.22 12.60 6.33
C GLY A 182 -28.82 11.40 5.59
N ALA A 183 -29.18 11.57 4.31
CA ALA A 183 -29.70 10.48 3.49
C ALA A 183 -28.68 9.34 3.30
N LEU A 184 -27.40 9.68 3.11
CA LEU A 184 -26.33 8.69 3.03
C LEU A 184 -26.21 7.88 4.32
N VAL A 185 -26.29 8.52 5.48
CA VAL A 185 -26.27 7.81 6.78
C VAL A 185 -27.42 6.81 6.86
N GLU A 186 -28.64 7.25 6.58
CA GLU A 186 -29.83 6.39 6.63
C GLU A 186 -29.73 5.20 5.68
N GLN A 187 -29.33 5.44 4.42
CA GLN A 187 -29.21 4.38 3.42
C GLN A 187 -28.04 3.42 3.73
N LEU A 188 -26.91 3.91 4.22
CA LEU A 188 -25.79 3.05 4.63
C LEU A 188 -26.17 2.16 5.83
N ILE A 189 -26.92 2.69 6.80
CA ILE A 189 -27.43 1.91 7.93
C ILE A 189 -28.40 0.82 7.44
N ALA A 190 -29.28 1.15 6.49
CA ALA A 190 -30.22 0.20 5.93
C ALA A 190 -29.52 -0.90 5.10
N ALA A 191 -28.51 -0.53 4.32
CA ALA A 191 -27.73 -1.45 3.48
C ALA A 191 -26.80 -2.36 4.31
N ALA A 192 -26.36 -1.91 5.49
CA ALA A 192 -25.42 -2.64 6.33
C ALA A 192 -25.76 -2.54 7.84
N PRO A 193 -26.79 -3.26 8.31
CA PRO A 193 -27.19 -3.25 9.71
C PRO A 193 -26.06 -3.74 10.64
N GLY A 194 -25.86 -3.07 11.78
CA GLY A 194 -24.89 -3.49 12.80
C GLY A 194 -23.47 -2.93 12.63
N ARG A 195 -23.24 -2.05 11.65
CA ARG A 195 -21.96 -1.34 11.48
C ARG A 195 -21.95 -0.02 12.26
N ILE A 196 -20.76 0.56 12.48
CA ILE A 196 -20.64 1.86 13.13
C ILE A 196 -21.47 2.89 12.35
N GLU A 197 -22.37 3.55 13.07
CA GLU A 197 -23.29 4.56 12.57
C GLU A 197 -22.56 5.59 11.73
N GLY A 198 -23.17 5.97 10.59
CA GLY A 198 -22.63 6.98 9.70
C GLY A 198 -22.39 8.30 10.44
N ALA A 199 -21.14 8.56 10.83
CA ALA A 199 -20.79 9.77 11.54
C ALA A 199 -20.58 10.89 10.51
N VAL A 200 -21.41 11.93 10.59
CA VAL A 200 -21.27 13.13 9.76
C VAL A 200 -20.29 14.09 10.43
N THR A 201 -19.21 14.43 9.74
CA THR A 201 -18.23 15.42 10.17
C THR A 201 -18.14 16.54 9.15
N GLU A 202 -18.43 17.76 9.56
CA GLU A 202 -18.17 18.96 8.75
C GLU A 202 -16.73 19.43 9.03
N ILE A 203 -15.93 19.53 7.97
CA ILE A 203 -14.53 19.96 8.02
C ILE A 203 -14.47 21.35 7.41
N ASP A 204 -14.77 22.36 8.21
CA ASP A 204 -14.92 23.76 7.77
C ASP A 204 -13.71 24.28 6.98
N ALA A 205 -12.50 23.96 7.44
CA ALA A 205 -11.25 24.38 6.80
C ALA A 205 -11.09 23.84 5.37
N ARG A 206 -11.82 22.77 5.02
CA ARG A 206 -11.78 22.13 3.70
C ARG A 206 -13.09 22.23 2.94
N LYS A 207 -14.14 22.83 3.54
CA LYS A 207 -15.50 22.86 2.97
C LYS A 207 -15.99 21.46 2.58
N VAL A 208 -15.78 20.49 3.46
CA VAL A 208 -16.18 19.08 3.24
C VAL A 208 -17.20 18.66 4.28
N VAL A 209 -18.25 17.95 3.85
CA VAL A 209 -19.09 17.13 4.72
C VAL A 209 -18.74 15.68 4.47
N ARG A 210 -18.27 15.00 5.51
CA ARG A 210 -17.81 13.61 5.41
C ARG A 210 -18.72 12.69 6.22
N VAL A 211 -19.27 11.68 5.56
CA VAL A 211 -19.98 10.56 6.18
C VAL A 211 -19.00 9.41 6.35
N SER A 212 -18.71 9.01 7.60
CA SER A 212 -17.79 7.91 7.90
C SER A 212 -18.55 6.69 8.41
N HIS A 213 -18.26 5.51 7.91
CA HIS A 213 -18.85 4.25 8.37
C HIS A 213 -17.79 3.14 8.43
N SER A 214 -17.98 2.13 9.27
CA SER A 214 -17.08 0.97 9.29
C SER A 214 -17.40 -0.01 8.15
N VAL A 215 -16.37 -0.73 7.72
CA VAL A 215 -16.49 -1.83 6.76
C VAL A 215 -16.43 -3.17 7.49
N GLU A 216 -17.26 -4.13 7.07
CA GLU A 216 -17.13 -5.51 7.52
C GLU A 216 -15.99 -6.19 6.76
N LEU A 217 -15.11 -6.85 7.50
CA LEU A 217 -13.99 -7.60 6.94
C LEU A 217 -14.41 -9.06 6.72
N SER A 218 -13.82 -9.71 5.72
CA SER A 218 -13.86 -11.17 5.65
C SER A 218 -13.14 -11.78 6.85
N ASP A 219 -13.42 -13.05 7.16
CA ASP A 219 -12.70 -13.78 8.21
C ASP A 219 -11.18 -13.80 7.96
N SER A 220 -10.76 -13.91 6.70
CA SER A 220 -9.34 -13.88 6.31
C SER A 220 -8.69 -12.52 6.58
N ASP A 221 -9.34 -11.43 6.20
CA ASP A 221 -8.83 -10.08 6.41
C ASP A 221 -8.82 -9.71 7.90
N ALA A 222 -9.85 -10.12 8.66
CA ALA A 222 -9.89 -9.95 10.11
C ALA A 222 -8.75 -10.70 10.80
N ALA A 223 -8.51 -11.95 10.41
CA ALA A 223 -7.37 -12.73 10.91
C ALA A 223 -6.02 -12.11 10.51
N ALA A 224 -5.93 -11.50 9.32
CA ALA A 224 -4.73 -10.81 8.87
C ALA A 224 -4.39 -9.58 9.73
N VAL A 225 -5.42 -8.78 10.06
CA VAL A 225 -5.30 -7.64 10.98
C VAL A 225 -4.82 -8.10 12.35
N GLU A 226 -5.42 -9.15 12.91
CA GLU A 226 -4.99 -9.70 14.21
C GLU A 226 -3.53 -10.16 14.18
N ARG A 227 -3.10 -10.85 13.11
CA ARG A 227 -1.70 -11.22 12.92
C ARG A 227 -0.78 -10.00 12.85
N TYR A 228 -1.17 -8.96 12.11
CA TYR A 228 -0.42 -7.71 12.02
C TYR A 228 -0.25 -7.04 13.39
N GLU A 229 -1.33 -6.90 14.16
CA GLU A 229 -1.30 -6.33 15.51
C GLU A 229 -0.35 -7.11 16.42
N LYS A 230 -0.41 -8.45 16.33
CA LYS A 230 0.46 -9.34 17.09
C LYS A 230 1.93 -9.18 16.72
N ILE A 231 2.26 -9.13 15.42
CA ILE A 231 3.63 -8.86 14.94
C ILE A 231 4.11 -7.50 15.46
N THR A 232 3.28 -6.46 15.37
CA THR A 232 3.63 -5.11 15.80
C THR A 232 3.89 -5.06 17.31
N ARG A 233 3.05 -5.73 18.11
CA ARG A 233 3.24 -5.85 19.57
C ARG A 233 4.53 -6.62 19.91
N LEU A 234 4.79 -7.75 19.23
CA LEU A 234 6.00 -8.54 19.45
C LEU A 234 7.26 -7.72 19.13
N ARG A 235 7.25 -6.92 18.06
CA ARG A 235 8.37 -6.03 17.74
C ARG A 235 8.59 -4.92 18.75
N ALA A 236 7.51 -4.32 19.26
CA ALA A 236 7.61 -3.35 20.34
C ALA A 236 8.23 -3.97 21.60
N ASN A 237 7.83 -5.21 21.93
CA ASN A 237 8.41 -5.95 23.05
C ASN A 237 9.89 -6.29 22.81
N LEU A 238 10.25 -6.77 21.62
CA LEU A 238 11.65 -7.04 21.24
C LEU A 238 12.53 -5.80 21.35
N ALA A 239 12.03 -4.65 20.93
CA ALA A 239 12.75 -3.38 21.03
C ALA A 239 12.91 -2.89 22.49
N ALA A 240 12.05 -3.34 23.40
CA ALA A 240 12.09 -2.99 24.82
C ALA A 240 12.90 -3.97 25.68
N LEU A 241 13.18 -5.18 25.18
CA LEU A 241 13.95 -6.21 25.90
C LEU A 241 15.44 -5.84 25.90
N ASP A 242 16.05 -5.87 27.09
CA ASP A 242 17.50 -5.79 27.25
C ASP A 242 18.11 -7.15 26.87
N ALA A 243 19.02 -7.15 25.88
CA ALA A 243 19.48 -8.36 25.19
C ALA A 243 20.15 -9.38 26.12
N ASP A 244 20.71 -8.92 27.26
CA ASP A 244 21.48 -9.76 28.19
C ASP A 244 20.64 -10.39 29.31
N ALA A 245 19.44 -9.87 29.61
CA ALA A 245 18.62 -10.32 30.75
C ALA A 245 17.56 -11.38 30.39
N ALA A 246 17.28 -11.58 29.09
CA ALA A 246 16.07 -12.30 28.64
C ALA A 246 16.30 -13.27 27.45
N ALA A 247 17.49 -13.88 27.32
CA ALA A 247 17.88 -14.66 26.13
C ALA A 247 16.91 -15.80 25.74
N SER A 248 16.33 -16.54 26.70
CA SER A 248 15.36 -17.61 26.40
C SER A 248 13.97 -17.08 26.03
N GLU A 249 13.56 -15.96 26.63
CA GLU A 249 12.32 -15.27 26.28
C GLU A 249 12.42 -14.64 24.88
N LEU A 250 13.59 -14.07 24.56
CA LEU A 250 13.93 -13.53 23.25
C LEU A 250 13.80 -14.59 22.14
N LEU A 251 14.32 -15.80 22.35
CA LEU A 251 14.21 -16.90 21.38
C LEU A 251 12.75 -17.31 21.11
N GLY A 252 11.91 -17.36 22.15
CA GLY A 252 10.49 -17.66 22.01
C GLY A 252 9.74 -16.59 21.20
N VAL A 253 10.01 -15.32 21.49
CA VAL A 253 9.41 -14.16 20.81
C VAL A 253 9.86 -14.07 19.34
N VAL A 254 11.15 -14.32 19.05
CA VAL A 254 11.68 -14.34 17.67
C VAL A 254 11.04 -15.47 16.86
N ALA A 255 10.96 -16.68 17.41
CA ALA A 255 10.35 -17.82 16.70
C ALA A 255 8.86 -17.60 16.42
N GLU A 256 8.14 -16.93 17.32
CA GLU A 256 6.75 -16.55 17.08
C GLU A 256 6.62 -15.45 16.01
N HIS A 257 7.50 -14.45 16.04
CA HIS A 257 7.55 -13.39 15.02
C HIS A 257 7.82 -13.95 13.62
N GLU A 258 8.81 -14.83 13.47
CA GLU A 258 9.13 -15.49 12.19
C GLU A 258 7.96 -16.33 11.67
N ARG A 259 7.30 -17.10 12.55
CA ARG A 259 6.14 -17.91 12.18
C ARG A 259 4.97 -17.07 11.68
N LEU A 260 4.67 -15.96 12.37
CA LEU A 260 3.57 -15.07 11.97
C LEU A 260 3.88 -14.34 10.66
N HIS A 261 5.14 -13.95 10.46
CA HIS A 261 5.57 -13.31 9.22
C HIS A 261 5.54 -14.27 8.02
N ALA A 262 5.94 -15.53 8.22
CA ALA A 262 5.99 -16.56 7.18
C ALA A 262 4.61 -17.02 6.66
N HIS A 263 3.51 -16.64 7.32
CA HIS A 263 2.17 -17.04 6.92
C HIS A 263 1.77 -16.49 5.55
N THR A 264 2.05 -15.22 5.30
CA THR A 264 1.73 -14.53 4.03
C THR A 264 3.01 -14.24 3.23
N VAL A 265 4.15 -14.09 3.90
CA VAL A 265 5.45 -13.81 3.26
C VAL A 265 6.17 -15.12 2.99
N ARG A 266 6.34 -15.46 1.71
CA ARG A 266 7.25 -16.54 1.30
C ARG A 266 8.65 -15.97 1.18
N ALA A 267 9.62 -16.59 1.84
CA ALA A 267 11.02 -16.21 1.70
C ALA A 267 11.47 -16.46 0.25
N GLY A 268 12.06 -15.44 -0.39
CA GLY A 268 12.72 -15.58 -1.68
C GLY A 268 13.88 -16.55 -1.55
N GLY A 269 13.79 -17.71 -2.21
CA GLY A 269 14.89 -18.68 -2.23
C GLY A 269 16.09 -18.11 -3.00
N HIS A 270 17.28 -18.17 -2.38
CA HIS A 270 18.54 -18.11 -3.12
C HIS A 270 18.55 -19.26 -4.14
N ALA A 271 18.24 -18.97 -5.41
CA ALA A 271 18.53 -19.89 -6.50
C ALA A 271 20.06 -19.92 -6.68
N ALA A 272 20.72 -20.79 -5.91
CA ALA A 272 22.10 -21.14 -6.17
C ALA A 272 22.20 -21.69 -7.59
N GLN A 273 22.82 -20.92 -8.49
CA GLN A 273 23.31 -21.44 -9.76
C GLN A 273 24.34 -22.52 -9.47
N THR A 274 23.91 -23.78 -9.38
CA THR A 274 24.84 -24.89 -9.51
C THR A 274 25.18 -25.03 -10.98
N ASN A 275 26.29 -24.41 -11.37
CA ASN A 275 27.03 -24.71 -12.59
C ASN A 275 27.31 -26.21 -12.65
N GLY A 276 26.47 -26.95 -13.36
CA GLY A 276 26.74 -28.32 -13.79
C GLY A 276 27.69 -28.30 -14.97
N VAL A 277 28.99 -28.32 -14.68
CA VAL A 277 30.06 -28.55 -15.66
C VAL A 277 29.84 -29.92 -16.30
N ARG A 278 29.81 -29.95 -17.63
CA ARG A 278 29.88 -31.15 -18.47
C ARG A 278 31.07 -32.02 -18.07
N SER A 279 30.85 -33.32 -17.99
CA SER A 279 31.83 -34.36 -18.35
C SER A 279 31.09 -35.50 -19.00
#